data_AF-A0A971MLV6-F1
#
_entry.id   AF-A0A971MLV6-F1
#
_cell.length_a   1.000
_cell.length_b   1.000
_cell.length_c   1.000
_cell.angle_alpha   90.00
_cell.angle_beta   90.00
_cell.angle_gamma   90.00
#
_symmetry.space_group_name_H-M   'P 1'
#
loop_
_entity.id
_entity.type
_entity.pdbx_description
1 polymer ?
#
loop_
_entity_poly.entity_id
_entity_poly.type
_entity_poly.pdbx_seq_one_letter_code
_entity_poly.pdbx_strand_id
1 'polypeptide(L)' 'MKKLKVLQVIGGGEIGGAERHLLTLMRLMDRERFIPELLCLCRGPFAPQCRREGITTHEVIMRHKL' A
#
# COMPACT_ATOMS: atom_id res chain seq x y z
N MET A 1 -4.85 16.07 18.35
CA MET A 1 -3.56 15.95 17.62
C MET A 1 -3.85 15.67 16.15
N LYS A 2 -3.04 16.19 15.22
CA LYS A 2 -3.23 15.93 13.77
C LYS A 2 -2.80 14.49 13.45
N LYS A 3 -3.60 13.74 12.69
CA LYS A 3 -3.25 12.39 12.22
C LYS A 3 -2.02 12.44 11.30
N LEU A 4 -1.09 11.50 11.45
CA LEU A 4 0.11 11.39 10.62
C LEU A 4 -0.21 10.62 9.33
N LYS A 5 0.15 11.19 8.17
CA LYS A 5 0.04 10.48 6.89
C LYS A 5 1.26 9.60 6.67
N VAL A 6 1.05 8.35 6.27
CA VAL A 6 2.11 7.37 6.05
C VAL A 6 1.94 6.78 4.65
N LEU A 7 2.88 7.06 3.76
CA LEU A 7 2.90 6.49 2.41
C LEU A 7 3.79 5.25 2.39
N GLN A 8 3.18 4.09 2.16
CA GLN A 8 3.88 2.83 1.98
C GLN A 8 4.21 2.64 0.50
N VAL A 9 5.47 2.45 0.16
CA VAL A 9 5.91 2.31 -1.23
C VAL A 9 6.38 0.88 -1.45
N ILE A 10 5.86 0.20 -2.48
CA ILE A 10 6.23 -1.18 -2.79
C ILE A 10 6.53 -1.37 -4.28
N GLY A 11 7.59 -2.14 -4.55
CA GLY A 11 8.03 -2.50 -5.88
C GLY A 11 7.24 -3.65 -6.52
N GLY A 12 6.67 -4.55 -5.72
CA GLY A 12 5.92 -5.70 -6.19
C GLY A 12 4.46 -5.37 -6.51
N GLY A 13 3.97 -5.87 -7.65
CA GLY A 13 2.56 -5.78 -8.04
C GLY A 13 1.75 -7.05 -7.72
N GLU A 14 2.45 -8.18 -7.56
CA GLU A 14 1.87 -9.49 -7.25
C GLU A 14 1.59 -9.65 -5.76
N ILE A 15 0.78 -10.63 -5.38
CA ILE A 15 0.51 -10.92 -3.97
C ILE A 15 1.53 -11.94 -3.46
N GLY A 16 2.65 -11.44 -2.95
CA GLY A 16 3.69 -12.21 -2.29
C GLY A 16 3.68 -12.07 -0.77
N GLY A 17 4.75 -12.54 -0.13
CA GLY A 17 4.93 -12.42 1.31
C GLY A 17 5.01 -10.96 1.78
N ALA A 18 5.78 -10.14 1.07
CA ALA A 18 5.96 -8.73 1.41
C ALA A 18 4.63 -7.96 1.35
N GLU A 19 3.84 -8.18 0.31
CA GLU A 19 2.54 -7.54 0.10
C GLU A 19 1.53 -7.95 1.18
N ARG A 20 1.50 -9.24 1.55
CA ARG A 20 0.65 -9.76 2.63
C ARG A 20 1.00 -9.15 3.99
N HIS A 21 2.29 -9.03 4.30
CA HIS A 21 2.75 -8.38 5.52
C HIS A 21 2.42 -6.89 5.52
N LEU A 22 2.65 -6.19 4.40
CA LEU A 22 2.35 -4.77 4.27
C LEU A 22 0.85 -4.50 4.45
N LEU A 23 -0.01 -5.30 3.82
CA LEU A 23 -1.45 -5.20 3.98
C LEU A 23 -1.89 -5.41 5.44
N THR A 24 -1.33 -6.41 6.10
CA THR A 24 -1.61 -6.69 7.52
C THR A 24 -1.18 -5.52 8.40
N LEU A 25 0.00 -4.94 8.16
CA LEU A 25 0.45 -3.75 8.86
C LEU A 25 -0.52 -2.58 8.67
N MET A 26 -0.90 -2.27 7.43
CA MET A 26 -1.85 -1.19 7.14
C MET A 26 -3.22 -1.43 7.79
N ARG A 27 -3.70 -2.68 7.85
CA ARG A 27 -4.95 -3.05 8.54
C ARG A 27 -4.89 -2.78 10.04
N LEU A 28 -3.76 -3.10 10.67
CA LEU A 28 -3.58 -3.02 12.13
C LEU A 28 -3.12 -1.64 12.62
N MET A 29 -2.79 -0.72 11.71
CA MET A 29 -2.43 0.65 12.08
C MET A 29 -3.59 1.38 12.77
N ASP A 30 -3.27 2.05 13.88
CA ASP A 30 -4.19 2.91 14.61
C ASP A 30 -4.66 4.08 13.72
N ARG A 31 -5.93 4.02 13.30
CA ARG A 31 -6.55 5.01 12.40
C ARG A 31 -6.87 6.34 13.09
N GLU A 32 -6.79 6.42 14.41
CA GLU A 32 -6.91 7.67 15.16
C GLU A 32 -5.60 8.46 15.18
N ARG A 33 -4.47 7.77 14.95
CA ARG A 33 -3.14 8.37 14.90
C ARG A 33 -2.58 8.47 13.49
N PHE A 34 -2.92 7.52 12.61
CA PHE A 34 -2.29 7.38 11.30
C PHE A 34 -3.30 7.24 10.15
N ILE A 35 -2.90 7.76 8.98
CA ILE A 35 -3.61 7.62 7.72
C ILE A 35 -2.64 6.89 6.75
N PRO A 36 -2.73 5.55 6.64
CA PRO A 36 -1.92 4.81 5.68
C PRO A 36 -2.47 4.96 4.27
N GLU A 37 -1.55 5.18 3.34
CA GLU A 37 -1.78 5.14 1.90
C GLU A 37 -0.73 4.24 1.25
N LEU A 38 -1.06 3.67 0.09
CA LEU A 38 -0.18 2.77 -0.66
C LEU A 38 0.25 3.41 -1.98
N LEU A 39 1.51 3.25 -2.35
CA LEU A 39 2.04 3.52 -3.69
C LEU A 39 2.64 2.25 -4.27
N CYS A 40 2.01 1.71 -5.31
CA CYS A 40 2.53 0.59 -6.08
C CYS A 40 3.36 1.08 -7.27
N LEU A 41 4.57 0.54 -7.40
CA LEU A 41 5.49 0.88 -8.48
C LEU A 41 5.44 -0.08 -9.67
N CYS A 42 4.73 -1.21 -9.51
CA CYS A 42 4.45 -2.17 -10.58
C CYS A 42 2.95 -2.44 -10.69
N ARG A 43 2.51 -2.82 -11.90
CA ARG A 43 1.15 -3.33 -12.12
C ARG A 43 1.01 -4.71 -11.51
N GLY A 44 -0.19 -5.02 -11.02
CA GLY A 44 -0.55 -6.35 -10.55
C GLY A 44 -1.77 -6.34 -9.63
N PRO A 45 -2.16 -7.50 -9.07
CA PRO A 45 -3.37 -7.66 -8.28
C PRO A 45 -3.36 -6.93 -6.92
N PHE A 46 -2.19 -6.53 -6.40
CA PHE A 46 -2.08 -5.97 -5.06
C PHE A 46 -2.77 -4.60 -4.90
N ALA A 47 -2.58 -3.68 -5.85
CA ALA A 47 -3.22 -2.36 -5.79
C ALA A 47 -4.76 -2.44 -5.82
N PRO A 48 -5.39 -3.18 -6.75
CA PRO A 48 -6.83 -3.44 -6.73
C PRO A 48 -7.32 -4.07 -5.43
N GLN A 49 -6.55 -4.98 -4.82
CA GLN A 49 -6.92 -5.58 -3.53
C GLN A 49 -6.95 -4.53 -2.42
N CYS A 50 -5.91 -3.71 -2.28
CA CYS A 50 -5.86 -2.68 -1.25
C CYS A 50 -6.99 -1.65 -1.39
N ARG A 51 -7.35 -1.27 -2.63
CA ARG A 51 -8.50 -0.39 -2.88
C ARG A 51 -9.83 -0.99 -2.41
N ARG A 52 -10.05 -2.29 -2.65
CA ARG A 52 -11.26 -2.98 -2.18
C ARG A 52 -11.37 -3.01 -0.66
N GLU A 53 -10.25 -2.91 0.04
CA GLU A 53 -10.19 -2.87 1.51
C GLU A 53 -10.25 -1.44 2.07
N GLY A 54 -10.54 -0.44 1.24
CA GLY A 54 -10.67 0.96 1.65
C GLY A 54 -9.33 1.67 1.89
N ILE A 55 -8.22 1.12 1.41
CA ILE A 55 -6.91 1.78 1.48
C ILE A 55 -6.72 2.64 0.24
N THR A 56 -6.49 3.95 0.44
CA THR A 56 -6.09 4.87 -0.63
C THR A 56 -4.83 4.36 -1.30
N THR A 57 -4.92 4.06 -2.60
CA THR A 57 -3.84 3.40 -3.34
C THR A 57 -3.54 4.14 -4.64
N HIS A 58 -2.29 4.55 -4.77
CA HIS A 58 -1.67 5.20 -5.91
C HIS A 58 -0.86 4.20 -6.73
N GLU A 59 -0.79 4.40 -8.04
CA GLU A 59 0.05 3.62 -8.94
C GLU A 59 0.95 4.56 -9.74
N VAL A 60 2.26 4.43 -9.58
CA VAL A 60 3.27 5.15 -10.39
C VAL A 60 4.21 4.11 -10.96
N ILE A 61 3.91 3.67 -12.17
CA ILE A 61 4.59 2.52 -12.77
C ILE A 61 6.02 2.90 -13.16
N MET A 62 7.00 2.19 -12.58
CA MET A 62 8.41 2.35 -12.95
C MET A 62 8.64 1.87 -14.38
N ARG A 63 9.45 2.63 -15.14
CA ARG A 63 9.86 2.26 -16.51
C ARG A 63 10.80 1.06 -16.54
N HIS A 64 11.59 0.86 -15.49
CA HIS A 64 12.53 -0.25 -15.36
C HIS A 64 12.26 -0.95 -14.03
N LYS A 65 12.10 -2.28 -14.08
CA LYS A 65 11.99 -3.11 -12.88
C LYS A 65 13.40 -3.21 -12.26
N LEU A 66 13.50 -2.94 -10.96
CA LEU A 66 14.72 -3.17 -10.17
C LEU A 66 15.10 -4.66 -10.19
#